data_AF-A0A7X6T5G2-F1
#
_entry.id   AF-A0A7X6T5G2-F1
#
_cell.length_a   1.000
_cell.length_b   1.000
_cell.length_c   1.000
_cell.angle_alpha   90.00
_cell.angle_beta   90.00
_cell.angle_gamma   90.00
#
_symmetry.space_group_name_H-M   'P 1'
#
loop_
_entity.id
_entity.type
_entity.pdbx_description
1 polymer ?
#
loop_
_entity_poly.entity_id
_entity_poly.type
_entity_poly.pdbx_seq_one_letter_code
_entity_poly.pdbx_strand_id
1 'polypeptide(L)'
;METKREKNKYDFTISTLGEAKILSPIEMSKDSNDGLADYVSEDKRVLYSIETVVNNSGEEEPLYHDTVEVAGPREKIYFNPPHV
;
A
#
# COMPACT_ATOMS: atom_id res chain seq x y z
N MET A 1 -11.56 27.68 9.34
CA MET A 1 -10.20 27.69 9.93
C MET A 1 -9.31 26.95 8.95
N GLU A 2 -8.20 27.54 8.50
CA GLU A 2 -7.26 26.81 7.63
C GLU A 2 -6.51 25.79 8.47
N THR A 3 -6.77 24.51 8.24
CA THR A 3 -6.02 23.40 8.83
C THR A 3 -4.63 23.43 8.21
N LYS A 4 -3.68 23.99 8.96
CA LYS A 4 -2.28 24.10 8.54
C LYS A 4 -1.72 22.69 8.40
N ARG A 5 -1.57 22.19 7.17
CA ARG A 5 -1.01 20.86 6.89
C ARG A 5 0.41 20.81 7.47
N GLU A 6 0.59 20.06 8.55
CA GLU A 6 1.93 19.82 9.09
C GLU A 6 2.76 19.08 8.05
N LYS A 7 4.04 19.45 7.96
CA LYS A 7 5.00 18.75 7.11
C LYS A 7 5.16 17.34 7.67
N ASN A 8 4.92 16.30 6.86
CA ASN A 8 4.91 14.92 7.31
C ASN A 8 6.17 14.57 8.10
N LYS A 9 5.98 14.09 9.32
CA LYS A 9 7.05 13.74 10.27
C LYS A 9 7.89 12.56 9.79
N TYR A 10 7.33 11.73 8.93
CA TYR A 10 7.92 10.49 8.45
C TYR A 10 7.81 10.41 6.92
N ASP A 11 8.79 9.72 6.32
CA ASP A 11 8.78 9.33 4.91
C ASP A 11 8.45 7.83 4.84
N PHE A 12 7.30 7.50 4.26
CA PHE A 12 6.82 6.12 4.10
C PHE A 12 7.13 5.54 2.70
N THR A 13 8.02 6.17 1.94
CA THR A 13 8.46 5.60 0.66
C THR A 13 9.32 4.36 0.90
N ILE A 14 9.06 3.30 0.14
CA ILE A 14 9.84 2.06 0.17
C ILE A 14 10.70 2.03 -1.09
N SER A 15 12.02 1.88 -0.91
CA SER A 15 12.94 1.72 -2.04
C SER A 15 12.77 0.36 -2.71
N THR A 16 12.74 0.33 -4.04
CA THR A 16 12.67 -0.91 -4.83
C THR A 16 14.06 -1.33 -5.31
N LEU A 17 14.22 -2.61 -5.64
CA LEU A 17 15.44 -3.15 -6.27
C LEU A 17 15.38 -3.06 -7.81
N GLY A 18 14.39 -2.36 -8.36
CA GLY A 18 14.05 -2.33 -9.78
C GLY A 18 12.74 -3.07 -10.08
N GLU A 19 12.62 -3.65 -11.27
CA GLU A 19 11.44 -4.41 -11.68
C GLU A 19 11.54 -5.87 -11.19
N ALA A 20 10.54 -6.35 -10.44
CA ALA A 20 10.42 -7.75 -10.08
C ALA A 20 9.95 -8.60 -11.27
N LYS A 21 10.69 -9.66 -11.61
CA LYS A 21 10.48 -10.45 -12.85
C LYS A 21 10.17 -11.92 -12.62
N ILE A 22 10.44 -12.45 -11.43
CA ILE A 22 10.34 -13.88 -11.16
C ILE A 22 8.96 -14.16 -10.59
N LEU A 23 8.22 -15.12 -11.13
CA LEU A 23 6.92 -15.49 -10.56
C LEU A 23 7.10 -16.06 -9.15
N SER A 24 6.22 -15.64 -8.25
CA SER A 24 6.16 -16.18 -6.91
C SER A 24 5.85 -17.69 -6.94
N PRO A 25 6.48 -18.50 -6.08
CA PRO A 25 6.26 -19.95 -6.06
C PRO A 25 4.94 -20.33 -5.37
N ILE A 26 4.25 -19.38 -4.72
CA ILE A 26 2.96 -19.61 -4.08
C ILE A 26 1.84 -19.17 -5.02
N GLU A 27 0.86 -20.04 -5.26
CA GLU A 27 -0.27 -19.72 -6.11
C GLU A 27 -1.35 -18.97 -5.31
N MET A 28 -1.66 -17.76 -5.78
CA MET A 28 -2.70 -16.88 -5.25
C MET A 28 -3.48 -16.26 -6.41
N SER A 29 -4.63 -15.67 -6.12
CA SER A 29 -5.46 -15.05 -7.15
C SER A 29 -4.97 -13.66 -7.53
N LYS A 30 -5.34 -13.26 -8.75
CA LYS A 30 -5.28 -11.87 -9.23
C LYS A 30 -6.65 -11.21 -9.24
N ASP A 31 -7.70 -12.00 -9.07
CA ASP A 31 -9.08 -11.59 -9.20
C ASP A 31 -9.75 -11.63 -7.84
N SER A 32 -10.26 -10.48 -7.40
CA SER A 32 -10.99 -10.40 -6.13
C SER A 32 -12.32 -11.16 -6.19
N ASN A 33 -12.73 -11.72 -5.05
CA ASN A 33 -14.03 -12.39 -4.84
C ASN A 33 -14.20 -13.74 -5.55
N ASP A 34 -13.11 -14.44 -5.85
CA ASP A 34 -13.14 -15.80 -6.39
C ASP A 34 -13.06 -16.91 -5.32
N GLY A 35 -12.94 -16.53 -4.05
CA GLY A 35 -12.81 -17.44 -2.90
C GLY A 35 -11.37 -17.86 -2.60
N LEU A 36 -10.38 -17.32 -3.31
CA LEU A 36 -8.96 -17.46 -3.03
C LEU A 36 -8.40 -16.17 -2.42
N ALA A 37 -7.20 -16.27 -1.84
CA ALA A 37 -6.49 -15.09 -1.36
C ALA A 37 -5.76 -14.42 -2.52
N ASP A 38 -5.80 -13.09 -2.56
CA ASP A 38 -5.19 -12.29 -3.63
C ASP A 38 -3.71 -11.99 -3.37
N TYR A 39 -2.92 -11.91 -4.43
CA TYR A 39 -1.66 -11.18 -4.36
C TYR A 39 -1.91 -9.72 -3.98
N VAL A 40 -0.94 -9.14 -3.28
CA VAL A 40 -0.97 -7.72 -2.96
C VAL A 40 -0.13 -6.97 -3.99
N SER A 41 -0.72 -5.97 -4.64
CA SER A 41 -0.03 -5.12 -5.60
C SER A 41 0.90 -4.10 -4.92
N GLU A 42 1.89 -3.58 -5.65
CA GLU A 42 2.84 -2.57 -5.11
C GLU A 42 2.17 -1.23 -4.79
N ASP A 43 1.06 -0.91 -5.45
CA ASP A 43 0.28 0.30 -5.25
C ASP A 43 -0.77 0.17 -4.14
N LYS A 44 -0.97 -1.04 -3.56
CA LYS A 44 -1.94 -1.24 -2.49
C LYS A 44 -1.46 -0.53 -1.22
N ARG A 45 -2.21 0.50 -0.84
CA ARG A 45 -1.90 1.38 0.28
C ARG A 45 -3.10 1.55 1.20
N VAL A 46 -2.83 1.86 2.47
CA VAL A 46 -3.83 2.23 3.48
C VAL A 46 -3.45 3.54 4.15
N LEU A 47 -4.44 4.24 4.69
CA LEU A 47 -4.21 5.47 5.45
C LEU A 47 -3.31 5.19 6.66
N TYR A 48 -2.31 6.05 6.86
CA TYR A 48 -1.43 5.97 8.02
C TYR A 48 -2.19 6.27 9.33
N SER A 49 -3.14 7.20 9.27
CA SER A 49 -4.01 7.57 10.38
C SER A 49 -5.47 7.56 9.95
N ILE A 50 -6.33 7.07 10.83
CA ILE A 50 -7.79 7.05 10.65
C ILE A 50 -8.48 8.28 11.25
N GLU A 51 -7.71 9.21 11.82
CA GLU A 51 -8.25 10.47 12.33
C GLU A 51 -8.78 11.30 11.16
N THR A 52 -9.98 11.85 11.32
CA THR A 52 -10.66 12.65 10.30
C THR A 52 -11.02 14.04 10.84
N VAL A 53 -11.21 14.97 9.92
CA VAL A 53 -11.76 16.30 10.17
C VAL A 53 -12.91 16.57 9.21
N VAL A 54 -13.81 17.47 9.58
CA VAL A 54 -14.88 17.92 8.69
C VAL A 54 -14.40 19.15 7.93
N ASN A 55 -14.42 19.08 6.61
CA ASN A 55 -14.01 20.18 5.74
C ASN A 55 -15.10 21.29 5.66
N ASN A 56 -14.79 22.39 4.96
CA ASN A 56 -15.73 23.52 4.85
C ASN A 56 -17.02 23.18 4.09
N SER A 57 -17.04 22.08 3.34
CA SER A 57 -18.22 21.56 2.65
C SER A 57 -19.08 20.64 3.53
N GLY A 58 -18.63 20.34 4.76
CA GLY A 58 -19.31 19.43 5.67
C GLY A 58 -18.97 17.95 5.46
N GLU A 59 -17.96 17.64 4.65
CA GLU A 59 -17.54 16.25 4.37
C GLU A 59 -16.39 15.83 5.29
N GLU A 60 -16.38 14.57 5.70
CA GLU A 60 -15.25 13.98 6.44
C GLU A 60 -14.06 13.75 5.51
N GLU A 61 -12.89 14.27 5.87
CA GLU A 61 -11.63 14.03 5.19
C GLU A 61 -10.56 13.54 6.18
N PRO A 62 -9.59 12.69 5.75
CA PRO A 62 -8.50 12.30 6.61
C PRO A 62 -7.72 13.51 7.12
N LEU A 63 -7.44 13.56 8.42
CA LEU A 63 -6.60 14.58 9.03
C LEU A 63 -5.16 14.51 8.48
N TYR A 64 -4.69 13.31 8.16
CA TYR A 64 -3.41 13.06 7.52
C TYR A 64 -3.62 12.36 6.18
N HIS A 65 -2.88 12.81 5.15
CA HIS A 65 -2.94 12.23 3.81
C HIS A 65 -1.85 11.18 3.56
N ASP A 66 -1.01 10.88 4.55
CA ASP A 66 -0.01 9.83 4.44
C ASP A 66 -0.65 8.45 4.27
N THR A 67 0.02 7.63 3.48
CA THR A 67 -0.35 6.23 3.31
C THR A 67 0.86 5.33 3.47
N VAL A 68 0.60 4.10 3.91
CA VAL A 68 1.61 3.04 4.04
C VAL A 68 1.27 1.91 3.08
N GLU A 69 2.29 1.29 2.49
CA GLU A 69 2.12 0.14 1.60
C GLU A 69 1.69 -1.10 2.38
N VAL A 70 0.76 -1.86 1.80
CA VAL A 70 0.29 -3.10 2.39
C VAL A 70 1.30 -4.22 2.10
N ALA A 71 1.79 -4.84 3.17
CA ALA A 71 2.62 -6.02 3.07
C ALA A 71 1.79 -7.24 2.63
N GLY A 72 2.40 -8.13 1.84
CA GLY A 72 1.79 -9.39 1.43
C GLY A 72 2.50 -10.03 0.25
N PRO A 73 2.15 -11.28 -0.11
CA PRO A 73 2.70 -11.94 -1.28
C PRO A 73 2.53 -11.12 -2.55
N ARG A 74 3.59 -11.01 -3.35
CA ARG A 74 3.57 -10.35 -4.65
C ARG A 74 3.48 -11.41 -5.74
N GLU A 75 2.83 -11.11 -6.86
CA GLU A 75 2.80 -12.01 -8.02
C GLU A 75 4.21 -12.26 -8.57
N LYS A 76 5.04 -11.21 -8.56
CA LYS A 76 6.44 -11.26 -8.98
C LYS A 76 7.35 -10.84 -7.83
N ILE A 77 8.49 -11.52 -7.72
CA ILE A 77 9.52 -11.33 -6.72
C ILE A 77 10.88 -11.07 -7.38
N TYR A 78 11.83 -10.56 -6.58
CA TYR A 78 13.16 -10.19 -7.04
C TYR A 78 14.14 -11.37 -7.10
N PHE A 79 13.98 -12.34 -6.21
CA PHE A 79 14.92 -13.43 -6.02
C PHE A 79 14.35 -14.77 -6.50
N ASN A 80 15.21 -15.60 -7.09
CA ASN A 80 14.83 -16.93 -7.56
C ASN A 80 14.89 -17.93 -6.40
N PRO A 81 13.76 -18.43 -5.86
CA PRO A 81 13.74 -19.20 -4.61
C PRO A 81 14.74 -20.38 -4.51
N PRO A 82 15.01 -21.15 -5.57
CA PRO A 82 15.99 -22.24 -5.50
C PRO A 82 17.47 -21.80 -5.39
N HIS A 83 17.77 -20.51 -5.56
CA HIS A 83 19.13 -19.97 -5.67
C HIS A 83 19.45 -18.88 -4.64
N VAL A 84 18.58 -18.68 -3.63
CA VAL A 84 18.80 -17.78 -2.48
C VAL A 84 18.86 -18.53 -1.17
#